data_AF-A0A954LU07-F1
#
_entry.id   AF-A0A954LU07-F1
#
_cell.length_a   1.000
_cell.length_b   1.000
_cell.length_c   1.000
_cell.angle_alpha   90.00
_cell.angle_beta   90.00
_cell.angle_gamma   90.00
#
_symmetry.space_group_name_H-M   'P 1'
#
loop_
_entity.id
_entity.type
_entity.pdbx_description
1 polymer ?
#
loop_
_entity_poly.entity_id
_entity_poly.type
_entity_poly.pdbx_seq_one_letter_code
_entity_poly.pdbx_strand_id
1 'polypeptide(L)'
;MKRLFKLLPILAVLSALLMPMPAFAAATLDDAIKDIADRIEKYLQDKNQLEINIKDFEGPPNTSSGRKVKNLLKDQLEARNIKVEPFSNWEVRGDIVVSTEGRFATVALITRLVNNQGLEVADFRQRVEDPVDDLKDIIDIAQPPGVDLTSVSVDASESTAQGSSPQSSTGSSSSGTESSAAQASTGQSATPPVTSPPISSTPSGTPTTPPVSGGAGNSGAVANGTSPAGSPQGSQVSLLPDSQERDQRVLQSLENPGFFSVNPSTIAASSSSPFHVAVKVRHADSPTYEPINIQKVGNGLAFCDLQEGDQYSVVVTNTSPFDVGVELKIDGINSLIFSEVPGFAETGKWLIRGTNKNGGVPFSARIDGWYRNPESVDSFHVSSEPDAVATELGSPARIGTITATFFGAWQEGEPVHPLEQQLAAGPGNARGLGTARGETLGSRSTIARTHFGVHPLASVSIRYVNPEPPVDLPIEAAN
;
A
#
# COMPACT_ATOMS: atom_id res chain seq x y z
N MET A 1 46.97 25.53 30.53
CA MET A 1 46.59 26.92 30.19
C MET A 1 46.01 26.89 28.79
N LYS A 2 44.68 27.03 28.65
CA LYS A 2 43.92 28.28 28.46
C LYS A 2 43.89 28.75 26.99
N ARG A 3 42.67 28.84 26.44
CA ARG A 3 42.24 29.46 25.16
C ARG A 3 42.34 28.62 23.88
N LEU A 4 41.25 27.89 23.56
CA LEU A 4 40.53 28.03 22.27
C LEU A 4 39.13 27.41 22.34
N PHE A 5 38.20 28.13 22.98
CA PHE A 5 36.76 27.81 23.00
C PHE A 5 35.99 29.13 22.97
N LYS A 6 35.40 29.47 21.82
CA LYS A 6 34.37 30.49 21.54
C LYS A 6 34.19 30.60 20.02
N LEU A 7 32.98 31.01 19.57
CA LEU A 7 32.38 30.77 18.24
C LEU A 7 31.89 29.30 18.13
N LEU A 8 30.62 28.98 17.86
CA LEU A 8 29.46 29.82 17.52
C LEU A 8 28.16 29.14 18.01
N PRO A 9 27.20 29.85 18.65
CA PRO A 9 25.89 29.27 19.03
C PRO A 9 24.75 29.87 18.19
N ILE A 10 24.66 29.52 16.90
CA ILE A 10 23.53 29.91 16.02
C ILE A 10 23.17 28.76 15.08
N LEU A 11 22.49 27.73 15.59
CA LEU A 11 21.82 26.70 14.77
C LEU A 11 20.70 25.99 15.55
N ALA A 12 19.77 26.76 16.13
CA ALA A 12 18.75 26.23 17.06
C ALA A 12 17.35 26.88 16.90
N VAL A 13 16.99 27.34 15.69
CA VAL A 13 15.71 28.05 15.44
C VAL A 13 14.95 27.52 14.20
N LEU A 14 15.47 26.53 13.47
CA LEU A 14 14.87 26.04 12.21
C LEU A 14 14.36 24.59 12.28
N SER A 15 13.64 24.24 13.36
CA SER A 15 13.01 22.91 13.51
C SER A 15 11.59 22.98 14.10
N ALA A 16 10.92 24.13 13.98
CA ALA A 16 9.62 24.40 14.63
C ALA A 16 8.43 24.49 13.66
N LEU A 17 8.57 24.08 12.39
CA LEU A 17 7.55 24.34 11.35
C LEU A 17 7.21 23.14 10.44
N LEU A 18 7.25 21.92 10.98
CA LEU A 18 6.70 20.71 10.36
C LEU A 18 5.67 20.05 11.29
N MET A 19 4.67 20.83 11.71
CA MET A 19 3.41 20.23 12.17
C MET A 19 2.66 19.73 10.93
N PRO A 20 2.07 18.52 10.94
CA PRO A 20 1.14 18.14 9.90
C PRO A 20 -0.04 19.11 9.94
N MET A 21 -0.19 19.92 8.87
CA MET A 21 -1.40 20.73 8.70
C MET A 21 -2.58 19.75 8.65
N PRO A 22 -3.62 19.91 9.48
CA PRO A 22 -4.82 19.11 9.33
C PRO A 22 -5.38 19.33 7.91
N ALA A 23 -5.82 18.25 7.27
CA ALA A 23 -6.51 18.34 5.99
C ALA A 23 -7.88 18.97 6.23
N PHE A 24 -7.94 20.30 6.21
CA PHE A 24 -9.21 21.01 6.14
C PHE A 24 -9.91 20.60 4.85
N ALA A 25 -11.06 19.93 4.97
CA ALA A 25 -11.98 19.79 3.86
C ALA A 25 -12.35 21.21 3.38
N ALA A 26 -12.17 21.48 2.10
CA ALA A 26 -12.55 22.76 1.54
C ALA A 26 -14.09 22.87 1.54
N ALA A 27 -14.60 24.04 1.87
CA ALA A 27 -16.03 24.25 2.06
C ALA A 27 -16.83 24.22 0.75
N THR A 28 -16.16 24.39 -0.40
CA THR A 28 -16.73 24.39 -1.75
C THR A 28 -15.69 23.89 -2.77
N LEU A 29 -16.13 23.52 -3.98
CA LEU A 29 -15.21 23.21 -5.08
C LEU A 29 -14.29 24.37 -5.45
N ASP A 30 -14.78 25.61 -5.45
CA ASP A 30 -13.97 26.78 -5.78
C ASP A 30 -12.87 27.01 -4.74
N ASP A 31 -13.16 26.81 -3.44
CA ASP A 31 -12.15 26.84 -2.38
C ASP A 31 -11.10 25.73 -2.57
N ALA A 32 -11.51 24.51 -2.93
CA ALA A 32 -10.56 23.41 -3.21
C ALA A 32 -9.62 23.74 -4.39
N ILE A 33 -10.15 24.30 -5.47
CA ILE A 33 -9.38 24.68 -6.66
C ILE A 33 -8.44 25.86 -6.34
N LYS A 34 -8.91 26.82 -5.54
CA LYS A 34 -8.12 27.95 -5.04
C LYS A 34 -6.94 27.48 -4.17
N ASP A 35 -7.19 26.55 -3.24
CA ASP A 35 -6.16 25.92 -2.40
C ASP A 35 -5.11 25.16 -3.22
N ILE A 36 -5.53 24.50 -4.30
CA ILE A 36 -4.63 23.81 -5.23
C ILE A 36 -3.80 24.83 -6.03
N ALA A 37 -4.41 25.95 -6.48
CA ALA A 37 -3.70 27.04 -7.15
C ALA A 37 -2.65 27.68 -6.25
N ASP A 38 -2.95 27.94 -4.97
CA ASP A 38 -2.00 28.48 -3.98
C ASP A 38 -0.79 27.54 -3.76
N ARG A 39 -1.03 26.22 -3.74
CA ARG A 39 0.03 25.20 -3.61
C ARG A 39 0.90 25.10 -4.86
N ILE A 40 0.29 25.19 -6.04
CA ILE A 40 1.01 25.24 -7.33
C ILE A 40 1.85 26.52 -7.42
N GLU A 41 1.28 27.68 -7.10
CA GLU A 41 1.99 28.96 -7.08
C GLU A 41 3.26 28.89 -6.25
N LYS A 42 3.12 28.47 -4.99
CA LYS A 42 4.25 28.36 -4.06
C LYS A 42 5.33 27.42 -4.60
N TYR A 43 4.93 26.26 -5.14
CA TYR A 43 5.87 25.31 -5.72
C TYR A 43 6.64 25.91 -6.91
N LEU A 44 5.95 26.60 -7.82
CA LEU A 44 6.57 27.22 -9.00
C LEU A 44 7.51 28.37 -8.60
N GLN A 45 7.11 29.20 -7.64
CA GLN A 45 7.95 30.27 -7.08
C GLN A 45 9.24 29.71 -6.46
N ASP A 46 9.16 28.64 -5.66
CA ASP A 46 10.32 27.94 -5.09
C ASP A 46 11.27 27.37 -6.17
N LYS A 47 10.79 27.17 -7.41
CA LYS A 47 11.60 26.76 -8.58
C LYS A 47 12.03 27.90 -9.49
N ASN A 48 11.66 29.15 -9.20
CA ASN A 48 11.83 30.31 -10.08
C ASN A 48 11.18 30.09 -11.47
N GLN A 49 9.92 29.64 -11.46
CA GLN A 49 9.12 29.36 -12.65
C GLN A 49 7.78 30.09 -12.51
N LEU A 50 7.24 30.62 -13.61
CA LEU A 50 5.98 31.39 -13.63
C LEU A 50 5.09 31.01 -14.82
N GLU A 51 5.43 29.93 -15.54
CA GLU A 51 4.67 29.43 -16.68
C GLU A 51 4.27 27.97 -16.46
N ILE A 52 3.03 27.59 -16.80
CA ILE A 52 2.55 26.22 -16.60
C ILE A 52 1.55 25.79 -17.67
N ASN A 53 1.55 24.51 -18.05
CA ASN A 53 0.57 23.90 -18.92
C ASN A 53 -0.52 23.24 -18.07
N ILE A 54 -1.78 23.28 -18.50
CA ILE A 54 -2.87 22.56 -17.84
C ILE A 54 -3.46 21.59 -18.87
N LYS A 55 -3.29 20.29 -18.63
CA LYS A 55 -3.91 19.23 -19.42
C LYS A 55 -5.37 19.06 -19.06
N ASP A 56 -6.02 18.12 -19.74
CA ASP A 56 -7.38 17.75 -19.40
C ASP A 56 -7.41 17.03 -18.06
N PHE A 57 -8.48 17.27 -17.30
CA PHE A 57 -8.77 16.55 -16.08
C PHE A 57 -9.72 15.40 -16.42
N GLU A 58 -9.39 14.18 -15.99
CA GLU A 58 -10.24 13.00 -16.19
C GLU A 58 -11.34 13.00 -15.13
N GLY A 59 -12.58 13.23 -15.55
CA GLY A 59 -13.76 13.17 -14.68
C GLY A 59 -14.63 11.94 -14.95
N PRO A 60 -15.74 11.77 -14.21
CA PRO A 60 -16.68 10.68 -14.45
C PRO A 60 -17.21 10.72 -15.90
N PRO A 61 -17.46 9.56 -16.53
CA PRO A 61 -17.87 9.48 -17.92
C PRO A 61 -19.16 10.27 -18.17
N ASN A 62 -19.28 10.80 -19.39
CA ASN A 62 -20.36 11.70 -19.85
C ASN A 62 -20.42 13.08 -19.17
N THR A 63 -19.69 13.34 -18.08
CA THR A 63 -19.66 14.67 -17.45
C THR A 63 -18.69 15.63 -18.15
N SER A 64 -18.96 16.95 -18.10
CA SER A 64 -17.96 17.97 -18.45
C SER A 64 -17.16 18.50 -17.25
N SER A 65 -17.21 17.81 -16.11
CA SER A 65 -16.56 18.20 -14.85
C SER A 65 -15.07 18.55 -15.04
N GLY A 66 -14.33 17.69 -15.77
CA GLY A 66 -12.94 17.89 -16.14
C GLY A 66 -12.64 19.22 -16.84
N ARG A 67 -13.54 19.65 -17.76
CA ARG A 67 -13.40 20.93 -18.46
C ARG A 67 -13.69 22.11 -17.53
N LYS A 68 -14.68 22.00 -16.64
CA LYS A 68 -15.03 23.04 -15.66
C LYS A 68 -13.86 23.27 -14.69
N VAL A 69 -13.35 22.20 -14.07
CA VAL A 69 -12.20 22.26 -13.15
C VAL A 69 -10.95 22.80 -13.85
N LYS A 70 -10.65 22.35 -15.07
CA LYS A 70 -9.53 22.88 -15.88
C LYS A 70 -9.61 24.39 -16.07
N ASN A 71 -10.79 24.91 -16.42
CA ASN A 71 -11.00 26.34 -16.62
C ASN A 71 -10.89 27.12 -15.30
N LEU A 72 -11.56 26.68 -14.23
CA LEU A 72 -11.49 27.32 -12.91
C LEU A 72 -10.05 27.35 -12.38
N LEU A 73 -9.30 26.26 -12.51
CA LEU A 73 -7.90 26.21 -12.13
C LEU A 73 -7.03 27.15 -12.98
N LYS A 74 -7.30 27.25 -14.29
CA LYS A 74 -6.65 28.24 -15.17
C LYS A 74 -6.88 29.66 -14.66
N ASP A 75 -8.14 30.02 -14.40
CA ASP A 75 -8.51 31.37 -13.98
C ASP A 75 -7.88 31.72 -12.62
N GLN A 76 -7.84 30.78 -11.68
CA GLN A 76 -7.15 30.94 -10.39
C GLN A 76 -5.63 31.11 -10.54
N LEU A 77 -4.98 30.38 -11.44
CA LEU A 77 -3.53 30.51 -11.70
C LEU A 77 -3.19 31.83 -12.41
N GLU A 78 -3.98 32.23 -13.41
CA GLU A 78 -3.82 33.52 -14.11
C GLU A 78 -4.03 34.71 -13.17
N ALA A 79 -4.99 34.63 -12.25
CA ALA A 79 -5.20 35.64 -11.19
C ALA A 79 -3.99 35.79 -10.23
N ARG A 80 -3.10 34.79 -10.17
CA ARG A 80 -1.84 34.80 -9.39
C ARG A 80 -0.62 35.22 -10.23
N ASN A 81 -0.84 35.70 -11.45
CA ASN A 81 0.21 36.04 -12.43
C ASN A 81 1.02 34.81 -12.91
N ILE A 82 0.47 33.59 -12.80
CA ILE A 82 1.06 32.39 -13.39
C ILE A 82 0.50 32.27 -14.80
N LYS A 83 1.40 32.28 -15.78
CA LYS A 83 1.07 32.31 -17.20
C LYS A 83 0.77 30.90 -17.71
N VAL A 84 -0.47 30.65 -18.13
CA VAL A 84 -0.89 29.32 -18.58
C VAL A 84 -0.59 29.13 -20.08
N GLU A 85 0.38 28.27 -20.40
CA GLU A 85 0.93 28.10 -21.75
C GLU A 85 0.94 26.63 -22.20
N PRO A 86 0.45 26.30 -23.41
CA PRO A 86 0.38 24.91 -23.91
C PRO A 86 1.71 24.16 -24.01
N PHE A 87 2.83 24.88 -23.96
CA PHE A 87 4.20 24.36 -24.15
C PHE A 87 5.15 24.68 -22.98
N SER A 88 4.63 24.95 -21.78
CA SER A 88 5.48 25.11 -20.59
C SER A 88 6.28 23.85 -20.25
N ASN A 89 7.43 24.03 -19.60
CA ASN A 89 8.22 22.99 -18.95
C ASN A 89 7.52 22.35 -17.73
N TRP A 90 6.40 22.90 -17.28
CA TRP A 90 5.60 22.41 -16.16
C TRP A 90 4.21 22.05 -16.65
N GLU A 91 3.67 20.95 -16.15
CA GLU A 91 2.35 20.44 -16.52
C GLU A 91 1.53 20.11 -15.27
N VAL A 92 0.29 20.57 -15.23
CA VAL A 92 -0.74 20.11 -14.31
C VAL A 92 -1.68 19.17 -15.04
N ARG A 93 -1.97 18.03 -14.42
CA ARG A 93 -3.02 17.09 -14.82
C ARG A 93 -3.73 16.58 -13.59
N GLY A 94 -4.93 16.03 -13.72
CA GLY A 94 -5.61 15.47 -12.56
C GLY A 94 -6.83 14.63 -12.86
N ASP A 95 -7.33 14.00 -11.80
CA ASP A 95 -8.51 13.14 -11.81
C ASP A 95 -9.58 13.78 -10.92
N ILE A 96 -10.85 13.66 -11.30
CA ILE A 96 -12.01 14.06 -10.51
C ILE A 96 -12.81 12.79 -10.23
N VAL A 97 -12.94 12.44 -8.95
CA VAL A 97 -13.80 11.35 -8.50
C VAL A 97 -15.00 11.96 -7.81
N VAL A 98 -16.20 11.60 -8.25
CA VAL A 98 -17.47 12.01 -7.63
C VAL A 98 -18.13 10.77 -7.05
N SER A 99 -18.45 10.78 -5.77
CA SER A 99 -19.34 9.81 -5.14
C SER A 99 -20.63 10.50 -4.71
N THR A 100 -21.78 9.94 -5.10
CA THR A 100 -23.11 10.38 -4.70
C THR A 100 -23.71 9.49 -3.60
N GLU A 101 -22.86 8.74 -2.89
CA GLU A 101 -23.29 7.82 -1.83
C GLU A 101 -23.59 8.59 -0.54
N GLY A 102 -24.88 8.82 -0.27
CA GLY A 102 -25.36 9.43 0.98
C GLY A 102 -26.18 10.70 0.76
N ARG A 103 -26.16 11.59 1.77
CA ARG A 103 -26.90 12.87 1.76
C ARG A 103 -26.13 14.06 1.17
N PHE A 104 -24.83 13.89 0.97
CA PHE A 104 -23.93 14.86 0.36
C PHE A 104 -23.18 14.15 -0.75
N ALA A 105 -22.88 14.84 -1.85
CA ALA A 105 -22.04 14.27 -2.88
C ALA A 105 -20.58 14.72 -2.62
N THR A 106 -19.69 13.74 -2.58
CA THR A 106 -18.28 13.95 -2.30
C THR A 106 -17.52 14.11 -3.61
N VAL A 107 -16.86 15.25 -3.80
CA VAL A 107 -15.95 15.48 -4.92
C VAL A 107 -14.51 15.42 -4.41
N ALA A 108 -13.75 14.44 -4.90
CA ALA A 108 -12.32 14.33 -4.66
C ALA A 108 -11.55 14.77 -5.91
N LEU A 109 -10.77 15.84 -5.77
CA LEU A 109 -9.92 16.41 -6.81
C LEU A 109 -8.47 16.00 -6.57
N ILE A 110 -7.89 15.22 -7.49
CA ILE A 110 -6.53 14.70 -7.41
C ILE A 110 -5.69 15.37 -8.49
N THR A 111 -4.91 16.37 -8.11
CA THR A 111 -4.06 17.14 -9.01
C THR A 111 -2.60 16.67 -8.89
N ARG A 112 -1.90 16.55 -10.03
CA ARG A 112 -0.49 16.14 -10.11
C ARG A 112 0.31 17.21 -10.85
N LEU A 113 1.48 17.55 -10.33
CA LEU A 113 2.44 18.47 -10.95
C LEU A 113 3.59 17.67 -11.57
N VAL A 114 3.81 17.88 -12.86
CA VAL A 114 4.76 17.14 -13.70
C VAL A 114 5.80 18.12 -14.26
N ASN A 115 7.06 17.70 -14.30
CA ASN A 115 8.14 18.48 -14.91
C ASN A 115 8.35 18.14 -16.39
N ASN A 116 9.28 18.82 -17.05
CA ASN A 116 9.61 18.63 -18.48
C ASN A 116 10.24 17.27 -18.83
N GLN A 117 10.54 16.42 -17.84
CA GLN A 117 10.99 15.04 -18.01
C GLN A 117 9.83 14.04 -17.92
N GLY A 118 8.59 14.51 -17.70
CA GLY A 118 7.43 13.66 -17.44
C GLY A 118 7.36 13.10 -16.01
N LEU A 119 8.25 13.54 -15.12
CA LEU A 119 8.30 13.08 -13.73
C LEU A 119 7.28 13.86 -12.88
N GLU A 120 6.45 13.13 -12.14
CA GLU A 120 5.56 13.69 -11.11
C GLU A 120 6.39 14.12 -9.90
N VAL A 121 6.33 15.40 -9.53
CA VAL A 121 7.15 15.97 -8.44
C VAL A 121 6.35 16.43 -7.23
N ALA A 122 5.02 16.52 -7.35
CA ALA A 122 4.08 16.79 -6.27
C ALA A 122 2.69 16.29 -6.65
N ASP A 123 1.93 15.80 -5.67
CA ASP A 123 0.48 15.63 -5.78
C ASP A 123 -0.26 16.49 -4.74
N PHE A 124 -1.43 16.97 -5.14
CA PHE A 124 -2.34 17.75 -4.31
C PHE A 124 -3.70 17.08 -4.35
N ARG A 125 -4.29 16.87 -3.18
CA ARG A 125 -5.60 16.24 -3.05
C ARG A 125 -6.48 17.14 -2.23
N GLN A 126 -7.69 17.37 -2.71
CA GLN A 126 -8.74 18.02 -1.95
C GLN A 126 -10.02 17.19 -2.01
N ARG A 127 -10.74 17.17 -0.89
CA ARG A 127 -12.08 16.58 -0.77
C ARG A 127 -13.03 17.72 -0.41
N VAL A 128 -14.15 17.74 -1.12
CA VAL A 128 -15.27 18.66 -0.91
C VAL A 128 -16.51 17.83 -0.69
N GLU A 129 -17.34 18.26 0.27
CA GLU A 129 -18.64 17.67 0.57
C GLU A 129 -19.70 18.74 0.39
N ASP A 130 -20.19 18.85 -0.84
CA ASP A 130 -21.23 19.81 -1.20
C ASP A 130 -22.62 19.13 -1.16
N PRO A 131 -23.69 19.86 -0.83
CA PRO A 131 -25.05 19.41 -1.08
C PRO A 131 -25.23 19.05 -2.56
N VAL A 132 -25.99 17.98 -2.84
CA VAL A 132 -26.19 17.48 -4.22
C VAL A 132 -26.78 18.56 -5.14
N ASP A 133 -27.60 19.47 -4.58
CA ASP A 133 -28.18 20.61 -5.30
C ASP A 133 -27.14 21.63 -5.77
N ASP A 134 -26.08 21.88 -5.01
CA ASP A 134 -25.01 22.84 -5.36
C ASP A 134 -24.03 22.23 -6.39
N LEU A 135 -23.95 20.90 -6.45
CA LEU A 135 -23.19 20.17 -7.46
C LEU A 135 -23.90 20.00 -8.80
N LYS A 136 -25.11 20.55 -8.98
CA LYS A 136 -25.85 20.49 -10.25
C LYS A 136 -25.04 21.01 -11.43
N ASP A 137 -24.31 22.11 -11.30
CA ASP A 137 -23.44 22.60 -12.40
C ASP A 137 -22.23 21.70 -12.73
N ILE A 138 -21.99 20.63 -11.96
CA ILE A 138 -20.93 19.64 -12.17
C ILE A 138 -21.53 18.30 -12.63
N ILE A 139 -22.76 17.99 -12.19
CA ILE A 139 -23.50 16.75 -12.46
C ILE A 139 -24.45 16.88 -13.66
N ASP A 140 -25.17 17.99 -13.84
CA ASP A 140 -26.19 18.15 -14.89
C ASP A 140 -25.59 18.27 -16.30
N ILE A 141 -24.27 18.46 -16.42
CA ILE A 141 -23.54 18.32 -17.68
C ILE A 141 -23.18 16.84 -17.96
N ALA A 142 -23.87 15.89 -17.32
CA ALA A 142 -23.83 14.45 -17.61
C ALA A 142 -24.97 13.97 -18.52
N GLN A 143 -26.00 14.79 -18.76
CA GLN A 143 -27.15 14.36 -19.56
C GLN A 143 -26.90 14.54 -21.06
N PRO A 144 -27.14 13.51 -21.90
CA PRO A 144 -27.20 13.70 -23.34
C PRO A 144 -28.37 14.65 -23.68
N PRO A 145 -28.27 15.48 -24.73
CA PRO A 145 -29.31 16.44 -25.08
C PRO A 145 -30.61 15.72 -25.47
N GLY A 146 -31.58 15.67 -24.55
CA GLY A 146 -32.87 15.02 -24.81
C GLY A 146 -33.74 14.63 -23.61
N VAL A 147 -33.29 14.75 -22.36
CA VAL A 147 -34.12 14.45 -21.18
C VAL A 147 -34.47 15.75 -20.45
N ASP A 148 -35.77 16.04 -20.33
CA ASP A 148 -36.31 17.19 -19.60
C ASP A 148 -36.85 16.71 -18.25
N LEU A 149 -36.28 17.22 -17.15
CA LEU A 149 -36.67 16.88 -15.78
C LEU A 149 -37.48 18.01 -15.10
N THR A 150 -38.01 18.99 -15.84
CA THR A 150 -38.74 20.12 -15.25
C THR A 150 -40.16 19.77 -14.73
N SER A 151 -40.62 18.51 -14.87
CA SER A 151 -41.98 18.08 -14.51
C SER A 151 -42.12 17.44 -13.11
N VAL A 152 -41.51 18.02 -12.07
CA VAL A 152 -41.84 17.70 -10.67
C VAL A 152 -42.35 18.96 -9.96
N SER A 153 -43.64 19.21 -10.12
CA SER A 153 -44.34 20.27 -9.40
C SER A 153 -44.61 19.81 -7.96
N VAL A 154 -43.85 20.34 -7.00
CA VAL A 154 -44.16 20.15 -5.57
C VAL A 154 -45.25 21.16 -5.18
N ASP A 155 -46.48 20.66 -5.04
CA ASP A 155 -47.63 21.49 -4.70
C ASP A 155 -47.59 21.86 -3.21
N ALA A 156 -47.38 23.15 -2.93
CA ALA A 156 -47.18 23.68 -1.58
C ALA A 156 -48.41 24.49 -1.13
N SER A 157 -49.41 23.80 -0.56
CA SER A 157 -50.57 24.45 0.05
C SER A 157 -50.39 24.66 1.55
N GLU A 158 -50.21 25.92 1.96
CA GLU A 158 -50.31 26.34 3.36
C GLU A 158 -51.73 26.07 3.91
N SER A 159 -51.83 25.61 5.16
CA SER A 159 -53.07 25.69 5.94
C SER A 159 -52.75 25.91 7.42
N THR A 160 -53.29 27.00 7.97
CA THR A 160 -52.91 27.53 9.30
C THR A 160 -53.92 27.16 10.40
N ALA A 161 -53.37 26.82 11.57
CA ALA A 161 -53.91 27.08 12.92
C ALA A 161 -55.08 26.25 13.51
N GLN A 162 -55.08 26.27 14.85
CA GLN A 162 -56.06 25.74 15.84
C GLN A 162 -56.12 24.19 15.98
N GLY A 163 -56.05 23.58 17.16
CA GLY A 163 -55.85 24.09 18.53
C GLY A 163 -56.86 23.52 19.53
N SER A 164 -56.44 22.57 20.38
CA SER A 164 -57.15 22.15 21.60
C SER A 164 -56.32 21.17 22.46
N SER A 165 -56.11 21.51 23.73
CA SER A 165 -55.92 20.56 24.84
C SER A 165 -57.26 20.44 25.60
N PRO A 166 -57.43 19.67 26.70
CA PRO A 166 -56.58 18.62 27.28
C PRO A 166 -57.36 17.31 27.61
N GLN A 167 -56.69 16.22 28.00
CA GLN A 167 -57.15 15.41 29.16
C GLN A 167 -56.10 14.42 29.71
N SER A 168 -56.37 13.96 30.94
CA SER A 168 -55.46 13.30 31.88
C SER A 168 -55.91 11.89 32.28
N SER A 169 -54.96 10.97 32.45
CA SER A 169 -55.02 9.84 33.41
C SER A 169 -53.58 9.33 33.65
N THR A 170 -52.98 9.37 34.85
CA THR A 170 -53.30 8.73 36.14
C THR A 170 -53.01 7.22 36.16
N GLY A 171 -52.16 6.77 37.10
CA GLY A 171 -51.87 5.36 37.43
C GLY A 171 -50.40 4.97 37.19
N SER A 172 -49.51 4.98 38.20
CA SER A 172 -49.35 3.98 39.29
C SER A 172 -48.68 2.67 38.82
N SER A 173 -47.72 2.03 39.48
CA SER A 173 -46.75 2.28 40.57
C SER A 173 -46.47 0.94 41.26
N SER A 174 -45.26 0.38 41.14
CA SER A 174 -44.63 -0.56 42.08
C SER A 174 -43.18 -0.79 41.64
N SER A 175 -42.11 -0.62 42.42
CA SER A 175 -41.78 -0.92 43.83
C SER A 175 -41.40 -2.38 44.10
N GLY A 176 -40.10 -2.61 44.29
CA GLY A 176 -39.56 -3.60 45.24
C GLY A 176 -39.03 -4.91 44.65
N THR A 177 -38.06 -5.60 45.24
CA THR A 177 -37.24 -5.28 46.44
C THR A 177 -35.90 -6.05 46.37
N GLU A 178 -34.92 -5.55 47.11
CA GLU A 178 -33.63 -6.15 47.48
C GLU A 178 -33.70 -7.67 47.80
N SER A 179 -32.59 -8.41 47.65
CA SER A 179 -31.62 -8.62 48.76
C SER A 179 -30.70 -9.84 48.57
N SER A 180 -29.41 -9.67 48.97
CA SER A 180 -28.57 -10.68 49.66
C SER A 180 -28.23 -12.03 48.99
N ALA A 181 -27.18 -12.77 49.38
CA ALA A 181 -25.87 -12.45 49.95
C ALA A 181 -24.96 -13.71 49.87
N ALA A 182 -23.64 -13.50 49.81
CA ALA A 182 -22.54 -14.40 50.16
C ALA A 182 -22.74 -15.94 50.17
N GLN A 183 -21.90 -16.64 49.40
CA GLN A 183 -21.13 -17.74 50.00
C GLN A 183 -19.76 -17.94 49.32
N ALA A 184 -18.71 -18.02 50.15
CA ALA A 184 -17.35 -18.34 49.72
C ALA A 184 -17.10 -19.85 49.87
N SER A 185 -16.31 -20.43 48.96
CA SER A 185 -15.73 -21.77 49.15
C SER A 185 -14.24 -21.76 48.83
N THR A 186 -13.42 -21.73 49.88
CA THR A 186 -11.98 -21.97 49.85
C THR A 186 -11.68 -23.38 49.36
N GLY A 187 -10.84 -23.51 48.34
CA GLY A 187 -10.36 -24.79 47.81
C GLY A 187 -8.85 -24.79 47.63
N GLN A 188 -8.10 -24.93 48.73
CA GLN A 188 -6.66 -25.22 48.67
C GLN A 188 -6.46 -26.64 48.13
N SER A 189 -5.55 -26.82 47.17
CA SER A 189 -4.93 -28.13 46.95
C SER A 189 -3.46 -27.92 46.58
N ALA A 190 -2.58 -28.61 47.31
CA ALA A 190 -1.14 -28.38 47.26
C ALA A 190 -0.46 -29.25 46.20
N THR A 191 0.60 -28.71 45.61
CA THR A 191 1.60 -29.46 44.84
C THR A 191 2.30 -30.52 45.68
N PRO A 192 2.64 -31.67 45.08
CA PRO A 192 3.90 -32.34 45.33
C PRO A 192 4.85 -32.25 44.11
N PRO A 193 6.17 -32.30 44.32
CA PRO A 193 7.17 -32.04 43.27
C PRO A 193 7.45 -33.26 42.40
N VAL A 194 7.75 -33.04 41.11
CA VAL A 194 8.36 -34.07 40.25
C VAL A 194 9.86 -33.80 40.13
N THR A 195 10.63 -34.73 40.69
CA THR A 195 12.08 -34.69 40.81
C THR A 195 12.77 -35.01 39.48
N SER A 196 13.80 -34.24 39.10
CA SER A 196 14.67 -34.57 37.97
C SER A 196 15.56 -35.79 38.25
N PRO A 197 15.64 -36.78 37.34
CA PRO A 197 16.70 -37.79 37.34
C PRO A 197 17.93 -37.33 36.50
N PRO A 198 19.10 -37.99 36.65
CA PRO A 198 20.39 -37.33 36.38
C PRO A 198 21.06 -37.67 35.03
N ILE A 199 22.10 -36.87 34.76
CA ILE A 199 23.15 -36.99 33.73
C ILE A 199 23.85 -38.36 33.74
N SER A 200 23.94 -39.04 32.58
CA SER A 200 24.87 -40.14 32.24
C SER A 200 24.56 -40.61 30.81
N SER A 201 25.48 -41.01 29.92
CA SER A 201 26.94 -40.85 29.81
C SER A 201 27.34 -41.07 28.33
N THR A 202 28.56 -40.66 27.96
CA THR A 202 29.13 -40.91 26.63
C THR A 202 29.38 -42.40 26.36
N PRO A 203 29.33 -42.80 25.07
CA PRO A 203 30.40 -43.66 24.56
C PRO A 203 31.09 -43.06 23.33
N SER A 204 32.42 -43.05 23.38
CA SER A 204 33.30 -42.69 22.25
C SER A 204 33.17 -43.70 21.11
N GLY A 205 33.16 -43.23 19.87
CA GLY A 205 33.10 -44.07 18.68
C GLY A 205 33.81 -43.44 17.47
N THR A 206 35.15 -43.46 17.47
CA THR A 206 35.93 -43.46 16.22
C THR A 206 35.70 -44.78 15.49
N PRO A 207 35.64 -44.81 14.14
CA PRO A 207 36.87 -45.19 13.44
C PRO A 207 37.08 -44.64 11.99
N THR A 208 38.36 -44.72 11.58
CA THR A 208 38.86 -44.99 10.20
C THR A 208 38.49 -44.07 9.03
N THR A 209 39.46 -43.22 8.67
CA THR A 209 39.80 -42.89 7.27
C THR A 209 40.48 -44.06 6.55
N PRO A 210 40.12 -44.37 5.29
CA PRO A 210 40.97 -45.04 4.30
C PRO A 210 41.76 -44.03 3.42
N PRO A 211 42.77 -44.47 2.64
CA PRO A 211 43.98 -43.66 2.45
C PRO A 211 44.07 -42.84 1.15
N VAL A 212 44.97 -41.85 1.18
CA VAL A 212 45.55 -41.18 0.02
C VAL A 212 46.39 -42.17 -0.79
N SER A 213 46.15 -42.30 -2.10
CA SER A 213 47.10 -42.91 -3.03
C SER A 213 47.69 -41.84 -3.95
N GLY A 214 48.99 -41.56 -3.80
CA GLY A 214 49.74 -40.77 -4.77
C GLY A 214 50.15 -41.62 -5.98
N GLY A 215 50.10 -41.04 -7.17
CA GLY A 215 50.62 -41.62 -8.40
C GLY A 215 51.39 -40.56 -9.18
N ALA A 216 52.71 -40.63 -9.18
CA ALA A 216 53.58 -39.68 -9.87
C ALA A 216 54.22 -40.33 -11.10
N GLY A 217 54.24 -39.59 -12.22
CA GLY A 217 55.08 -39.83 -13.39
C GLY A 217 54.55 -40.88 -14.39
N ASN A 218 54.45 -40.48 -15.66
CA ASN A 218 55.65 -40.57 -16.51
C ASN A 218 55.57 -39.61 -17.72
N SER A 219 56.74 -39.24 -18.24
CA SER A 219 56.90 -38.42 -19.45
C SER A 219 56.90 -39.29 -20.71
N GLY A 220 56.33 -38.79 -21.80
CA GLY A 220 56.40 -39.45 -23.12
C GLY A 220 55.90 -38.52 -24.21
N ALA A 221 56.78 -38.10 -25.12
CA ALA A 221 56.48 -37.10 -26.15
C ALA A 221 56.35 -37.72 -27.55
N VAL A 222 55.95 -36.86 -28.51
CA VAL A 222 56.22 -36.90 -29.97
C VAL A 222 55.03 -37.20 -30.91
N ALA A 223 54.90 -36.30 -31.90
CA ALA A 223 54.30 -36.38 -33.24
C ALA A 223 52.81 -36.04 -33.49
N ASN A 224 52.64 -34.84 -34.08
CA ASN A 224 51.87 -34.50 -35.29
C ASN A 224 50.34 -34.75 -35.37
N GLY A 225 49.61 -33.66 -35.59
CA GLY A 225 48.18 -33.67 -35.95
C GLY A 225 47.61 -32.27 -36.18
N THR A 226 48.14 -31.53 -37.16
CA THR A 226 47.66 -30.18 -37.50
C THR A 226 46.26 -30.23 -38.12
N SER A 227 45.26 -29.64 -37.46
CA SER A 227 43.94 -29.33 -38.04
C SER A 227 43.53 -27.91 -37.62
N PRO A 228 43.05 -27.05 -38.54
CA PRO A 228 42.80 -25.65 -38.24
C PRO A 228 41.47 -25.42 -37.50
N ALA A 229 41.55 -24.55 -36.50
CA ALA A 229 40.49 -23.78 -35.85
C ALA A 229 39.06 -23.90 -36.40
N GLY A 230 38.27 -24.81 -35.81
CA GLY A 230 36.83 -24.62 -35.70
C GLY A 230 36.54 -23.76 -34.47
N SER A 231 36.24 -22.47 -34.66
CA SER A 231 35.78 -21.62 -33.57
C SER A 231 34.46 -22.16 -33.01
N PRO A 232 34.34 -22.46 -31.70
CA PRO A 232 33.06 -22.82 -31.13
C PRO A 232 32.16 -21.59 -31.19
N GLN A 233 31.21 -21.59 -32.12
CA GLN A 233 30.07 -20.68 -32.09
C GLN A 233 29.26 -21.03 -30.84
N GLY A 234 29.58 -20.34 -29.74
CA GLY A 234 28.80 -20.42 -28.51
C GLY A 234 27.41 -19.88 -28.82
N SER A 235 26.44 -20.78 -28.99
CA SER A 235 25.04 -20.44 -29.09
C SER A 235 24.64 -19.68 -27.83
N GLN A 236 24.64 -18.35 -27.90
CA GLN A 236 23.98 -17.52 -26.90
C GLN A 236 22.49 -17.79 -27.03
N VAL A 237 22.00 -18.73 -26.22
CA VAL A 237 20.58 -18.94 -26.00
C VAL A 237 20.04 -17.62 -25.47
N SER A 238 19.26 -16.92 -26.30
CA SER A 238 18.53 -15.73 -25.87
C SER A 238 17.52 -16.16 -24.82
N LEU A 239 17.88 -16.01 -23.55
CA LEU A 239 17.11 -16.49 -22.39
C LEU A 239 15.87 -15.63 -22.09
N LEU A 240 15.52 -14.68 -22.97
CA LEU A 240 14.39 -13.79 -22.80
C LEU A 240 13.34 -14.04 -23.87
N PRO A 241 12.05 -14.11 -23.49
CA PRO A 241 10.95 -14.04 -24.44
C PRO A 241 10.94 -12.67 -25.14
N ASP A 242 10.34 -12.61 -26.33
CA ASP A 242 10.12 -11.37 -27.05
C ASP A 242 9.37 -10.36 -26.16
N SER A 243 9.66 -9.07 -26.33
CA SER A 243 8.91 -7.97 -25.73
C SER A 243 7.40 -8.14 -25.90
N GLN A 244 6.94 -8.58 -27.07
CA GLN A 244 5.52 -8.83 -27.32
C GLN A 244 4.91 -9.93 -26.43
N GLU A 245 5.64 -11.00 -26.14
CA GLU A 245 5.16 -12.05 -25.21
C GLU A 245 5.15 -11.57 -23.75
N ARG A 246 6.03 -10.63 -23.40
CA ARG A 246 6.06 -9.99 -22.08
C ARG A 246 4.84 -9.08 -21.92
N ASP A 247 4.57 -8.24 -22.91
CA ASP A 247 3.46 -7.30 -22.91
C ASP A 247 2.11 -8.05 -22.95
N GLN A 248 2.00 -9.12 -23.74
CA GLN A 248 0.82 -10.01 -23.70
C GLN A 248 0.64 -10.68 -22.34
N ARG A 249 1.71 -11.12 -21.67
CA ARG A 249 1.62 -11.65 -20.30
C ARG A 249 1.18 -10.60 -19.28
N VAL A 250 1.61 -9.35 -19.43
CA VAL A 250 1.16 -8.23 -18.59
C VAL A 250 -0.33 -7.97 -18.83
N LEU A 251 -0.76 -7.81 -20.09
CA LEU A 251 -2.17 -7.62 -20.44
C LEU A 251 -3.05 -8.77 -19.93
N GLN A 252 -2.65 -10.01 -20.17
CA GLN A 252 -3.36 -11.20 -19.68
C GLN A 252 -3.44 -11.23 -18.14
N SER A 253 -2.42 -10.75 -17.43
CA SER A 253 -2.43 -10.64 -15.96
C SER A 253 -3.30 -9.49 -15.43
N LEU A 254 -3.57 -8.46 -16.27
CA LEU A 254 -4.50 -7.37 -15.95
C LEU A 254 -5.95 -7.80 -16.19
N GLU A 255 -6.22 -8.55 -17.27
CA GLU A 255 -7.55 -9.10 -17.58
C GLU A 255 -7.92 -10.26 -16.64
N ASN A 256 -6.96 -11.13 -16.32
CA ASN A 256 -7.15 -12.32 -15.51
C ASN A 256 -6.15 -12.32 -14.32
N PRO A 257 -6.32 -11.39 -13.36
CA PRO A 257 -5.45 -11.30 -12.19
C PRO A 257 -5.52 -12.59 -11.39
N GLY A 258 -4.41 -13.32 -11.38
CA GLY A 258 -4.28 -14.63 -10.75
C GLY A 258 -3.07 -14.71 -9.84
N PHE A 259 -3.11 -15.69 -8.94
CA PHE A 259 -1.99 -16.06 -8.09
C PHE A 259 -1.73 -17.57 -8.21
N PHE A 260 -0.53 -17.98 -7.83
CA PHE A 260 -0.16 -19.37 -7.66
C PHE A 260 -0.11 -19.73 -6.18
N SER A 261 -0.87 -20.74 -5.77
CA SER A 261 -0.78 -21.30 -4.41
C SER A 261 0.42 -22.22 -4.30
N VAL A 262 1.42 -21.84 -3.50
CA VAL A 262 2.59 -22.66 -3.17
C VAL A 262 2.22 -23.72 -2.13
N ASN A 263 1.40 -23.33 -1.16
CA ASN A 263 0.72 -24.16 -0.16
C ASN A 263 -0.53 -23.40 0.34
N PRO A 264 -1.40 -24.00 1.17
CA PRO A 264 -2.66 -23.36 1.58
C PRO A 264 -2.55 -21.98 2.21
N SER A 265 -1.39 -21.60 2.77
CA SER A 265 -1.16 -20.31 3.44
C SER A 265 -0.13 -19.42 2.75
N THR A 266 0.42 -19.84 1.59
CA THR A 266 1.52 -19.16 0.91
C THR A 266 1.26 -19.09 -0.60
N ILE A 267 1.34 -17.88 -1.15
CA ILE A 267 1.09 -17.62 -2.57
C ILE A 267 2.27 -16.92 -3.25
N ALA A 268 2.26 -16.94 -4.58
CA ALA A 268 3.23 -16.31 -5.45
C ALA A 268 2.54 -15.70 -6.68
N ALA A 269 3.20 -14.75 -7.35
CA ALA A 269 2.67 -14.14 -8.58
C ALA A 269 2.56 -15.14 -9.76
N SER A 270 3.38 -16.20 -9.75
CA SER A 270 3.34 -17.28 -10.73
C SER A 270 4.00 -18.55 -10.17
N SER A 271 3.81 -19.70 -10.81
CA SER A 271 4.42 -20.97 -10.42
C SER A 271 5.95 -20.98 -10.48
N SER A 272 6.55 -20.09 -11.28
CA SER A 272 8.00 -19.90 -11.40
C SER A 272 8.52 -18.70 -10.59
N SER A 273 7.67 -17.98 -9.84
CA SER A 273 8.11 -16.83 -9.05
C SER A 273 8.96 -17.30 -7.86
N PRO A 274 10.17 -16.72 -7.67
CA PRO A 274 10.97 -16.96 -6.48
C PRO A 274 10.52 -16.14 -5.26
N PHE A 275 9.45 -15.34 -5.42
CA PHE A 275 8.94 -14.40 -4.43
C PHE A 275 7.58 -14.87 -3.92
N HIS A 276 7.51 -15.20 -2.64
CA HIS A 276 6.30 -15.74 -2.00
C HIS A 276 5.84 -14.85 -0.85
N VAL A 277 4.53 -14.81 -0.64
CA VAL A 277 3.87 -14.07 0.45
C VAL A 277 2.94 -15.02 1.20
N ALA A 278 2.99 -14.95 2.52
CA ALA A 278 2.06 -15.62 3.43
C ALA A 278 1.56 -14.62 4.48
N VAL A 279 0.34 -14.84 4.99
CA VAL A 279 -0.20 -14.06 6.11
C VAL A 279 -0.24 -14.96 7.33
N LYS A 280 0.08 -14.40 8.51
CA LYS A 280 -0.14 -15.06 9.79
C LYS A 280 -1.02 -14.17 10.67
N VAL A 281 -2.08 -14.75 11.21
CA VAL A 281 -3.07 -14.09 12.06
C VAL A 281 -2.85 -14.44 13.53
N ARG A 282 -3.12 -13.48 14.41
CA ARG A 282 -3.25 -13.63 15.85
C ARG A 282 -4.64 -13.11 16.23
N HIS A 283 -5.58 -14.04 16.40
CA HIS A 283 -6.93 -13.75 16.88
C HIS A 283 -6.89 -13.18 18.30
N ALA A 284 -7.93 -12.41 18.67
CA ALA A 284 -7.98 -11.70 19.96
C ALA A 284 -7.91 -12.62 21.20
N ASP A 285 -8.26 -13.90 21.07
CA ASP A 285 -8.18 -14.94 22.10
C ASP A 285 -6.87 -15.75 22.06
N SER A 286 -6.05 -15.59 21.01
CA SER A 286 -4.82 -16.36 20.80
C SER A 286 -3.56 -15.53 21.12
N PRO A 287 -2.61 -16.06 21.91
CA PRO A 287 -1.33 -15.38 22.13
C PRO A 287 -0.36 -15.53 20.94
N THR A 288 -0.63 -16.44 20.00
CA THR A 288 0.30 -16.89 18.96
C THR A 288 -0.18 -16.54 17.55
N TYR A 289 0.79 -16.37 16.65
CA TYR A 289 0.54 -16.09 15.23
C TYR A 289 0.54 -17.38 14.42
N GLU A 290 -0.59 -17.70 13.80
CA GLU A 290 -0.82 -18.92 13.03
C GLU A 290 -0.97 -18.61 11.52
N PRO A 291 -0.51 -19.48 10.60
CA PRO A 291 -0.71 -19.27 9.17
C PRO A 291 -2.19 -19.32 8.81
N ILE A 292 -2.71 -18.29 8.14
CA ILE A 292 -4.09 -18.29 7.64
C ILE A 292 -4.16 -18.89 6.23
N ASN A 293 -5.22 -19.63 5.94
CA ASN A 293 -5.45 -20.17 4.61
C ASN A 293 -5.82 -19.06 3.62
N ILE A 294 -5.17 -19.06 2.45
CA ILE A 294 -5.43 -18.17 1.32
C ILE A 294 -6.23 -18.95 0.27
N GLN A 295 -7.47 -18.54 0.07
CA GLN A 295 -8.42 -19.13 -0.87
C GLN A 295 -8.49 -18.32 -2.16
N LYS A 296 -9.06 -18.92 -3.21
CA LYS A 296 -9.32 -18.26 -4.50
C LYS A 296 -10.80 -17.89 -4.56
N VAL A 297 -11.12 -16.60 -4.53
CA VAL A 297 -12.51 -16.08 -4.45
C VAL A 297 -12.84 -15.21 -5.67
N GLY A 298 -14.10 -15.25 -6.11
CA GLY A 298 -14.61 -14.47 -7.24
C GLY A 298 -13.82 -14.69 -8.53
N ASN A 299 -13.36 -13.59 -9.15
CA ASN A 299 -12.57 -13.56 -10.39
C ASN A 299 -11.15 -14.13 -10.28
N GLY A 300 -10.90 -14.98 -9.27
CA GLY A 300 -9.65 -15.69 -9.10
C GLY A 300 -8.60 -15.00 -8.23
N LEU A 301 -9.03 -14.00 -7.46
CA LEU A 301 -8.20 -13.23 -6.55
C LEU A 301 -7.88 -14.03 -5.29
N ALA A 302 -6.71 -13.77 -4.70
CA ALA A 302 -6.34 -14.32 -3.41
C ALA A 302 -7.15 -13.66 -2.30
N PHE A 303 -7.72 -14.46 -1.40
CA PHE A 303 -8.48 -14.01 -0.24
C PHE A 303 -8.02 -14.75 1.02
N CYS A 304 -7.81 -14.04 2.12
CA CYS A 304 -7.63 -14.64 3.46
C CYS A 304 -8.66 -14.06 4.43
N ASP A 305 -9.22 -14.93 5.27
CA ASP A 305 -10.39 -14.63 6.11
C ASP A 305 -10.01 -13.95 7.44
N LEU A 306 -9.54 -12.71 7.37
CA LEU A 306 -9.23 -11.91 8.57
C LEU A 306 -10.50 -11.22 9.10
N GLN A 307 -10.69 -11.27 10.41
CA GLN A 307 -11.86 -10.73 11.11
C GLN A 307 -11.54 -9.42 11.84
N GLU A 308 -12.55 -8.61 12.15
CA GLU A 308 -12.36 -7.41 12.98
C GLU A 308 -11.84 -7.81 14.38
N GLY A 309 -10.81 -7.11 14.86
CA GLY A 309 -10.08 -7.45 16.08
C GLY A 309 -8.84 -8.33 15.85
N ASP A 310 -8.65 -8.91 14.67
CA ASP A 310 -7.46 -9.68 14.34
C ASP A 310 -6.23 -8.79 14.23
N GLN A 311 -5.11 -9.23 14.81
CA GLN A 311 -3.79 -8.73 14.47
C GLN A 311 -3.11 -9.67 13.48
N TYR A 312 -2.31 -9.17 12.56
CA TYR A 312 -1.63 -10.02 11.58
C TYR A 312 -0.22 -9.55 11.23
N SER A 313 0.55 -10.47 10.66
CA SER A 313 1.90 -10.23 10.17
C SER A 313 2.06 -10.82 8.78
N VAL A 314 2.84 -10.15 7.93
CA VAL A 314 3.12 -10.59 6.57
C VAL A 314 4.48 -11.26 6.53
N VAL A 315 4.52 -12.51 6.08
CA VAL A 315 5.77 -13.26 5.88
C VAL A 315 6.12 -13.19 4.40
N VAL A 316 7.31 -12.68 4.10
CA VAL A 316 7.82 -12.49 2.75
C VAL A 316 9.05 -13.37 2.57
N THR A 317 9.02 -14.22 1.55
CA THR A 317 10.10 -15.18 1.26
C THR A 317 10.74 -14.88 -0.10
N ASN A 318 12.07 -14.87 -0.12
CA ASN A 318 12.88 -14.75 -1.32
C ASN A 318 13.71 -16.03 -1.50
N THR A 319 13.42 -16.78 -2.57
CA THR A 319 14.19 -17.97 -2.97
C THR A 319 15.25 -17.66 -4.05
N SER A 320 15.28 -16.43 -4.58
CA SER A 320 16.22 -16.02 -5.63
C SER A 320 17.64 -15.83 -5.08
N PRO A 321 18.70 -15.93 -5.91
CA PRO A 321 20.09 -15.82 -5.47
C PRO A 321 20.57 -14.36 -5.26
N PHE A 322 19.65 -13.40 -5.24
CA PHE A 322 19.92 -11.96 -5.10
C PHE A 322 18.98 -11.31 -4.09
N ASP A 323 19.40 -10.20 -3.50
CA ASP A 323 18.59 -9.45 -2.54
C ASP A 323 17.48 -8.68 -3.26
N VAL A 324 16.35 -8.47 -2.57
CA VAL A 324 15.22 -7.68 -3.10
C VAL A 324 14.71 -6.65 -2.11
N GLY A 325 14.26 -5.52 -2.63
CA GLY A 325 13.44 -4.55 -1.91
C GLY A 325 11.98 -4.94 -2.01
N VAL A 326 11.25 -4.89 -0.90
CA VAL A 326 9.82 -5.20 -0.87
C VAL A 326 9.06 -3.99 -0.39
N GLU A 327 8.34 -3.37 -1.32
CA GLU A 327 7.31 -2.38 -1.01
C GLU A 327 6.09 -3.14 -0.50
N LEU A 328 6.02 -3.32 0.82
CA LEU A 328 4.83 -3.85 1.46
C LEU A 328 3.87 -2.68 1.71
N LYS A 329 2.83 -2.63 0.88
CA LYS A 329 1.68 -1.76 1.02
C LYS A 329 0.59 -2.55 1.71
N ILE A 330 0.28 -2.20 2.94
CA ILE A 330 -0.94 -2.69 3.56
C ILE A 330 -2.03 -1.73 3.15
N ASP A 331 -2.96 -2.24 2.37
CA ASP A 331 -4.07 -1.47 1.85
C ASP A 331 -3.52 -0.20 1.18
N GLY A 332 -2.58 -0.42 0.26
CA GLY A 332 -1.87 0.63 -0.49
C GLY A 332 -1.09 1.70 0.28
N ILE A 333 -1.15 1.75 1.61
CA ILE A 333 -0.33 2.60 2.47
C ILE A 333 0.96 1.86 2.74
N ASN A 334 2.09 2.53 2.55
CA ASN A 334 3.39 1.91 2.74
C ASN A 334 3.63 1.59 4.22
N SER A 335 4.01 0.35 4.53
CA SER A 335 4.31 -0.09 5.90
C SER A 335 5.48 0.66 6.58
N LEU A 336 6.28 1.43 5.84
CA LEU A 336 7.34 2.32 6.37
C LEU A 336 6.92 3.80 6.51
N ILE A 337 5.67 4.17 6.21
CA ILE A 337 5.25 5.59 6.17
C ILE A 337 5.37 6.32 7.51
N PHE A 338 5.30 5.57 8.63
CA PHE A 338 5.45 6.09 9.99
C PHE A 338 6.88 6.02 10.53
N SER A 339 7.87 5.79 9.67
CA SER A 339 9.24 5.64 10.14
C SER A 339 9.82 6.94 10.69
N GLU A 340 10.38 6.83 11.88
CA GLU A 340 11.16 7.87 12.56
C GLU A 340 12.63 7.89 12.06
N VAL A 341 13.01 6.94 11.19
CA VAL A 341 14.35 6.83 10.61
C VAL A 341 14.38 7.55 9.25
N PRO A 342 15.21 8.61 9.08
CA PRO A 342 15.26 9.35 7.82
C PRO A 342 15.62 8.47 6.61
N GLY A 343 14.91 8.65 5.50
CA GLY A 343 15.10 7.87 4.27
C GLY A 343 14.23 6.60 4.18
N PHE A 344 13.62 6.13 5.27
CA PHE A 344 12.84 4.88 5.27
C PHE A 344 11.44 5.07 4.67
N ALA A 345 10.76 6.18 5.00
CA ALA A 345 9.47 6.51 4.41
C ALA A 345 9.61 6.82 2.91
N GLU A 346 10.71 7.47 2.52
CA GLU A 346 11.02 7.85 1.14
C GLU A 346 11.43 6.66 0.26
N THR A 347 12.16 5.68 0.80
CA THR A 347 12.50 4.45 0.06
C THR A 347 11.33 3.47 0.01
N GLY A 348 10.57 3.36 1.11
CA GLY A 348 9.35 2.59 1.23
C GLY A 348 9.52 1.08 1.03
N LYS A 349 10.72 0.52 1.22
CA LYS A 349 11.06 -0.87 0.86
C LYS A 349 11.84 -1.58 1.97
N TRP A 350 11.37 -2.78 2.33
CA TRP A 350 12.06 -3.72 3.21
C TRP A 350 13.14 -4.50 2.45
N LEU A 351 14.34 -4.68 3.02
CA LEU A 351 15.37 -5.51 2.41
C LEU A 351 15.17 -6.99 2.77
N ILE A 352 14.88 -7.83 1.77
CA ILE A 352 14.73 -9.28 1.91
C ILE A 352 15.93 -9.94 1.21
N ARG A 353 16.79 -10.59 1.98
CA ARG A 353 18.01 -11.21 1.43
C ARG A 353 17.69 -12.34 0.45
N GLY A 354 18.58 -12.58 -0.50
CA GLY A 354 18.53 -13.75 -1.38
C GLY A 354 18.96 -15.04 -0.66
N THR A 355 18.78 -16.17 -1.34
CA THR A 355 19.48 -17.40 -0.98
C THR A 355 20.98 -17.17 -1.06
N ASN A 356 21.68 -17.33 0.07
CA ASN A 356 23.13 -17.15 0.13
C ASN A 356 23.82 -17.97 -0.98
N LYS A 357 24.86 -17.39 -1.62
CA LYS A 357 25.59 -17.93 -2.78
C LYS A 357 26.14 -19.37 -2.64
N ASN A 358 26.05 -19.97 -1.46
CA ASN A 358 26.49 -21.32 -1.11
C ASN A 358 25.33 -22.35 -1.12
N GLY A 359 24.30 -22.16 -1.95
CA GLY A 359 23.12 -23.04 -1.99
C GLY A 359 22.21 -22.91 -0.76
N GLY A 360 22.13 -21.71 -0.19
CA GLY A 360 21.45 -21.47 1.09
C GLY A 360 19.94 -21.66 1.06
N VAL A 361 19.39 -22.04 2.22
CA VAL A 361 17.95 -22.08 2.50
C VAL A 361 17.29 -20.74 2.13
N PRO A 362 16.06 -20.73 1.57
CA PRO A 362 15.27 -19.52 1.36
C PRO A 362 15.26 -18.60 2.58
N PHE A 363 15.43 -17.29 2.34
CA PHE A 363 15.31 -16.31 3.40
C PHE A 363 13.86 -15.82 3.48
N SER A 364 13.28 -15.91 4.69
CA SER A 364 11.95 -15.40 4.99
C SER A 364 12.05 -14.33 6.06
N ALA A 365 11.57 -13.12 5.77
CA ALA A 365 11.35 -12.09 6.77
C ALA A 365 9.88 -12.11 7.21
N ARG A 366 9.63 -11.74 8.47
CA ARG A 366 8.30 -11.48 9.01
C ARG A 366 8.19 -10.00 9.30
N ILE A 367 7.15 -9.36 8.78
CA ILE A 367 6.85 -7.94 8.97
C ILE A 367 5.59 -7.87 9.83
N ASP A 368 5.76 -7.43 11.07
CA ASP A 368 4.75 -7.47 12.13
C ASP A 368 3.79 -6.28 12.15
N GLY A 369 4.10 -5.22 11.41
CA GLY A 369 3.38 -3.97 11.53
C GLY A 369 4.00 -2.81 10.77
N TRP A 370 3.43 -1.64 11.03
CA TRP A 370 3.93 -0.34 10.61
C TRP A 370 5.26 -0.05 11.30
N TYR A 371 6.31 0.17 10.53
CA TYR A 371 7.64 0.43 11.07
C TYR A 371 7.72 1.84 11.66
N ARG A 372 8.12 1.93 12.93
CA ARG A 372 8.47 3.19 13.59
C ARG A 372 9.98 3.36 13.59
N ASN A 373 10.68 2.50 14.33
CA ASN A 373 12.13 2.58 14.49
C ASN A 373 12.71 1.17 14.78
N PRO A 374 14.04 1.00 15.00
CA PRO A 374 14.62 -0.33 15.16
C PRO A 374 14.12 -1.15 16.36
N GLU A 375 13.55 -0.48 17.36
CA GLU A 375 13.09 -1.06 18.63
C GLU A 375 11.56 -1.28 18.64
N SER A 376 10.79 -0.52 17.84
CA SER A 376 9.33 -0.56 17.84
C SER A 376 8.68 -0.64 16.44
N VAL A 377 7.59 -1.40 16.38
CA VAL A 377 6.63 -1.46 15.26
C VAL A 377 5.21 -1.41 15.81
N ASP A 378 4.29 -0.74 15.15
CA ASP A 378 2.86 -0.76 15.53
C ASP A 378 2.16 -1.87 14.73
N SER A 379 1.54 -2.84 15.39
CA SER A 379 1.02 -4.03 14.70
C SER A 379 -0.01 -3.71 13.61
N PHE A 380 -0.10 -4.57 12.59
CA PHE A 380 -1.26 -4.52 11.68
C PHE A 380 -2.47 -5.09 12.40
N HIS A 381 -3.57 -4.33 12.42
CA HIS A 381 -4.82 -4.68 13.10
C HIS A 381 -6.00 -4.40 12.17
N VAL A 382 -6.97 -5.31 12.14
CA VAL A 382 -8.21 -5.14 11.37
C VAL A 382 -9.25 -4.45 12.25
N SER A 383 -9.75 -3.30 11.80
CA SER A 383 -10.77 -2.50 12.48
C SER A 383 -11.85 -2.03 11.49
N SER A 384 -12.91 -1.46 12.03
CA SER A 384 -13.84 -0.60 11.29
C SER A 384 -13.14 0.50 10.47
N GLU A 385 -13.76 0.92 9.36
CA GLU A 385 -13.23 1.93 8.42
C GLU A 385 -12.92 3.31 9.06
N PRO A 386 -13.75 3.86 9.97
CA PRO A 386 -13.43 5.11 10.68
C PRO A 386 -12.07 5.11 11.39
N ASP A 387 -11.63 3.94 11.89
CA ASP A 387 -10.39 3.78 12.66
C ASP A 387 -9.19 3.34 11.79
N ALA A 388 -9.39 3.14 10.48
CA ALA A 388 -8.32 2.74 9.57
C ALA A 388 -7.32 3.89 9.32
N VAL A 389 -6.03 3.57 9.18
CA VAL A 389 -5.01 4.57 8.75
C VAL A 389 -5.32 5.11 7.36
N ALA A 390 -6.05 4.34 6.54
CA ALA A 390 -6.73 4.82 5.34
C ALA A 390 -7.36 6.20 5.56
N THR A 391 -8.18 6.27 6.60
CA THR A 391 -9.03 7.39 6.96
C THR A 391 -8.20 8.49 7.63
N GLU A 392 -7.29 8.12 8.54
CA GLU A 392 -6.32 9.04 9.16
C GLU A 392 -5.47 9.80 8.11
N LEU A 393 -5.04 9.11 7.05
CA LEU A 393 -4.22 9.67 5.96
C LEU A 393 -5.03 10.14 4.74
N GLY A 394 -6.36 10.28 4.86
CA GLY A 394 -7.23 10.80 3.78
C GLY A 394 -7.21 9.98 2.48
N SER A 395 -7.00 8.67 2.58
CA SER A 395 -6.82 7.72 1.47
C SER A 395 -7.58 6.37 1.69
N PRO A 396 -8.93 6.33 1.53
CA PRO A 396 -9.77 5.16 1.91
C PRO A 396 -10.11 4.10 0.84
N ALA A 397 -10.29 4.45 -0.43
CA ALA A 397 -10.97 3.68 -1.49
C ALA A 397 -10.51 2.24 -1.95
N ARG A 398 -9.81 1.40 -1.15
CA ARG A 398 -9.53 -0.05 -1.38
C ARG A 398 -9.13 -0.83 -0.10
N ILE A 399 -9.66 -0.43 1.06
CA ILE A 399 -9.52 -1.16 2.33
C ILE A 399 -9.66 -2.67 2.11
N GLY A 400 -8.83 -3.49 2.77
CA GLY A 400 -8.85 -4.94 2.65
C GLY A 400 -7.92 -5.56 1.60
N THR A 401 -6.77 -4.96 1.30
CA THR A 401 -5.78 -5.40 0.29
C THR A 401 -4.30 -5.34 0.74
N ILE A 402 -3.76 -6.47 1.22
CA ILE A 402 -2.31 -6.63 1.48
C ILE A 402 -1.58 -6.79 0.15
N THR A 403 -0.67 -5.88 -0.20
CA THR A 403 0.08 -5.93 -1.47
C THR A 403 1.60 -5.82 -1.24
N ALA A 404 2.34 -6.84 -1.64
CA ALA A 404 3.80 -6.86 -1.62
C ALA A 404 4.36 -6.77 -3.05
N THR A 405 5.10 -5.70 -3.34
CA THR A 405 5.75 -5.51 -4.64
C THR A 405 7.26 -5.61 -4.48
N PHE A 406 7.89 -6.48 -5.28
CA PHE A 406 9.29 -6.85 -5.20
C PHE A 406 10.11 -6.08 -6.23
N PHE A 407 11.27 -5.56 -5.83
CA PHE A 407 12.21 -4.78 -6.64
C PHE A 407 13.60 -5.41 -6.49
N GLY A 408 14.47 -5.32 -7.49
CA GLY A 408 15.86 -5.74 -7.31
C GLY A 408 16.54 -4.94 -6.19
N ALA A 409 17.44 -5.54 -5.41
CA ALA A 409 18.29 -4.82 -4.48
C ALA A 409 19.76 -5.22 -4.64
N TRP A 410 20.66 -4.25 -4.51
CA TRP A 410 22.11 -4.46 -4.59
C TRP A 410 22.85 -3.49 -3.67
N GLN A 411 24.10 -3.80 -3.35
CA GLN A 411 24.92 -2.94 -2.49
C GLN A 411 25.53 -1.78 -3.28
N GLU A 412 25.91 -0.71 -2.59
CA GLU A 412 26.64 0.40 -3.18
C GLU A 412 27.97 -0.10 -3.77
N GLY A 413 28.18 0.14 -5.07
CA GLY A 413 29.34 -0.36 -5.82
C GLY A 413 29.16 -1.75 -6.48
N GLU A 414 28.09 -2.49 -6.20
CA GLU A 414 27.70 -3.64 -7.03
C GLU A 414 27.08 -3.17 -8.35
N PRO A 415 27.29 -3.90 -9.47
CA PRO A 415 26.65 -3.55 -10.74
C PRO A 415 25.13 -3.69 -10.65
N VAL A 416 24.40 -2.76 -11.27
CA VAL A 416 22.92 -2.79 -11.36
C VAL A 416 22.46 -4.16 -11.81
N HIS A 417 21.54 -4.78 -11.06
CA HIS A 417 21.14 -6.16 -11.29
C HIS A 417 20.65 -6.37 -12.75
N PRO A 418 21.10 -7.41 -13.47
CA PRO A 418 20.80 -7.55 -14.91
C PRO A 418 19.31 -7.54 -15.26
N LEU A 419 18.45 -8.05 -14.35
CA LEU A 419 17.00 -8.03 -14.52
C LEU A 419 16.42 -6.60 -14.50
N GLU A 420 17.00 -5.69 -13.71
CA GLU A 420 16.58 -4.28 -13.66
C GLU A 420 16.89 -3.58 -15.00
N GLN A 421 18.06 -3.86 -15.58
CA GLN A 421 18.46 -3.33 -16.89
C GLN A 421 17.52 -3.81 -18.02
N GLN A 422 16.91 -4.99 -17.86
CA GLN A 422 15.96 -5.58 -18.81
C GLN A 422 14.52 -5.10 -18.62
N LEU A 423 14.17 -4.63 -17.42
CA LEU A 423 12.84 -4.10 -17.08
C LEU A 423 12.73 -2.59 -17.31
N ALA A 424 13.84 -1.86 -17.36
CA ALA A 424 13.93 -0.42 -17.67
C ALA A 424 13.49 0.02 -19.08
N ALA A 425 12.73 -0.83 -19.78
CA ALA A 425 12.18 -0.62 -21.10
C ALA A 425 10.63 -0.53 -21.12
N GLY A 426 9.93 -0.53 -19.96
CA GLY A 426 8.46 -0.58 -19.89
C GLY A 426 7.81 0.35 -18.85
N PRO A 427 6.60 0.89 -19.09
CA PRO A 427 5.92 1.84 -18.19
C PRO A 427 4.74 1.26 -17.37
N GLY A 428 4.43 1.83 -16.20
CA GLY A 428 3.08 1.77 -15.59
C GLY A 428 3.00 1.60 -14.06
N ASN A 429 2.17 2.42 -13.39
CA ASN A 429 1.94 2.45 -11.93
C ASN A 429 0.51 2.05 -11.52
N ALA A 430 0.29 1.65 -10.25
CA ALA A 430 -1.05 1.50 -9.64
C ALA A 430 -1.11 1.90 -8.12
N ARG A 431 -2.21 2.54 -7.70
CA ARG A 431 -2.60 2.87 -6.29
C ARG A 431 -3.33 1.66 -5.63
N GLY A 432 -3.66 1.53 -4.33
CA GLY A 432 -3.62 2.37 -3.11
C GLY A 432 -4.68 1.85 -2.06
N LEU A 433 -4.76 2.38 -0.82
CA LEU A 433 -5.96 2.56 0.07
C LEU A 433 -6.34 1.47 1.15
N GLY A 434 -6.60 1.84 2.44
CA GLY A 434 -5.83 1.56 3.75
C GLY A 434 -6.35 0.68 4.97
N THR A 435 -5.43 0.27 5.91
CA THR A 435 -5.61 -0.57 7.16
C THR A 435 -5.30 0.22 8.46
N ALA A 436 -5.69 -0.21 9.68
CA ALA A 436 -5.40 0.45 10.98
C ALA A 436 -4.02 0.18 11.63
N ARG A 437 -3.63 1.01 12.62
CA ARG A 437 -2.48 0.82 13.54
C ARG A 437 -2.94 0.15 14.84
N GLY A 438 -2.27 -0.94 15.23
CA GLY A 438 -2.46 -1.63 16.50
C GLY A 438 -1.43 -1.28 17.57
N GLU A 439 -1.30 -2.15 18.57
CA GLU A 439 -0.36 -2.01 19.68
C GLU A 439 1.11 -1.98 19.23
N THR A 440 1.94 -1.18 19.91
CA THR A 440 3.38 -1.13 19.69
C THR A 440 4.06 -2.40 20.25
N LEU A 441 4.70 -3.17 19.38
CA LEU A 441 5.45 -4.37 19.70
C LEU A 441 6.96 -4.11 19.68
N GLY A 442 7.68 -4.73 20.61
CA GLY A 442 9.14 -4.75 20.60
C GLY A 442 9.68 -5.68 19.52
N SER A 443 10.40 -5.13 18.53
CA SER A 443 10.97 -5.90 17.42
C SER A 443 12.49 -5.75 17.33
N ARG A 444 13.13 -6.54 16.47
CA ARG A 444 14.56 -6.44 16.15
C ARG A 444 14.75 -6.40 14.65
N SER A 445 14.91 -5.19 14.11
CA SER A 445 15.31 -4.98 12.71
C SER A 445 16.80 -4.66 12.61
N THR A 446 17.37 -4.77 11.41
CA THR A 446 18.77 -4.37 11.14
C THR A 446 18.79 -3.44 9.94
N ILE A 447 19.38 -2.25 10.12
CA ILE A 447 19.52 -1.25 9.07
C ILE A 447 20.67 -1.66 8.13
N ALA A 448 20.42 -1.64 6.82
CA ALA A 448 21.42 -1.85 5.79
C ALA A 448 21.30 -0.75 4.71
N ARG A 449 22.44 -0.32 4.15
CA ARG A 449 22.47 0.56 2.97
C ARG A 449 22.42 -0.30 1.71
N THR A 450 21.52 0.02 0.79
CA THR A 450 21.29 -0.72 -0.45
C THR A 450 20.65 0.22 -1.47
N HIS A 451 20.84 -0.07 -2.75
CA HIS A 451 20.05 0.52 -3.83
C HIS A 451 18.88 -0.41 -4.15
N PHE A 452 17.72 0.16 -4.41
CA PHE A 452 16.56 -0.55 -4.92
C PHE A 452 16.34 -0.23 -6.40
N GLY A 453 15.89 -1.23 -7.15
CA GLY A 453 15.34 -1.07 -8.48
C GLY A 453 14.09 -0.20 -8.47
N VAL A 454 13.78 0.39 -9.63
CA VAL A 454 12.58 1.19 -9.83
C VAL A 454 11.49 0.37 -10.55
N HIS A 455 11.85 -0.76 -11.16
CA HIS A 455 10.90 -1.65 -11.84
C HIS A 455 10.49 -2.82 -10.94
N PRO A 456 9.18 -3.15 -10.88
CA PRO A 456 8.72 -4.30 -10.11
C PRO A 456 9.10 -5.61 -10.81
N LEU A 457 9.73 -6.52 -10.07
CA LEU A 457 10.04 -7.89 -10.49
C LEU A 457 8.81 -8.80 -10.39
N ALA A 458 7.97 -8.54 -9.39
CA ALA A 458 6.70 -9.21 -9.14
C ALA A 458 5.83 -8.34 -8.22
N SER A 459 4.51 -8.52 -8.29
CA SER A 459 3.59 -8.02 -7.27
C SER A 459 2.64 -9.14 -6.86
N VAL A 460 2.36 -9.23 -5.57
CA VAL A 460 1.47 -10.24 -4.96
C VAL A 460 0.48 -9.50 -4.08
N SER A 461 -0.81 -9.66 -4.36
CA SER A 461 -1.89 -9.00 -3.62
C SER A 461 -2.85 -10.04 -3.04
N ILE A 462 -3.21 -9.88 -1.77
CA ILE A 462 -4.12 -10.71 -1.00
C ILE A 462 -5.24 -9.80 -0.50
N ARG A 463 -6.49 -10.14 -0.80
CA ARG A 463 -7.65 -9.49 -0.21
C ARG A 463 -7.95 -10.09 1.15
N TYR A 464 -8.47 -9.30 2.08
CA TYR A 464 -9.00 -9.82 3.33
C TYR A 464 -10.36 -9.22 3.72
N VAL A 465 -10.80 -8.15 3.04
CA VAL A 465 -12.22 -7.83 2.95
C VAL A 465 -12.75 -8.45 1.66
N ASN A 466 -13.67 -9.39 1.80
CA ASN A 466 -14.47 -9.87 0.67
C ASN A 466 -15.68 -8.93 0.57
N PRO A 467 -15.81 -8.08 -0.47
CA PRO A 467 -17.06 -7.37 -0.67
C PRO A 467 -18.16 -8.43 -0.84
N GLU A 468 -19.23 -8.33 -0.05
CA GLU A 468 -20.41 -9.16 -0.31
C GLU A 468 -20.80 -8.94 -1.77
N PRO A 469 -21.05 -10.02 -2.56
CA PRO A 469 -21.58 -9.85 -3.90
C PRO A 469 -22.85 -9.01 -3.78
N PRO A 470 -23.09 -8.03 -4.68
CA PRO A 470 -24.27 -7.20 -4.60
C PRO A 470 -25.49 -8.11 -4.49
N VAL A 471 -26.22 -7.99 -3.38
CA VAL A 471 -27.42 -8.80 -3.13
C VAL A 471 -28.28 -8.67 -4.36
N ASP A 472 -28.52 -9.79 -5.06
CA ASP A 472 -29.27 -9.81 -6.32
C ASP A 472 -30.56 -9.01 -6.09
N LEU A 473 -30.61 -7.81 -6.66
CA LEU A 473 -31.77 -6.94 -6.51
C LEU A 473 -32.96 -7.74 -7.01
N PRO A 474 -34.02 -7.91 -6.19
CA PRO A 474 -35.11 -8.80 -6.55
C PRO A 474 -35.64 -8.37 -7.91
N ILE A 475 -35.72 -9.33 -8.84
CA ILE A 475 -36.18 -9.12 -10.21
C ILE A 475 -37.70 -8.92 -10.17
N GLU A 476 -38.15 -7.81 -9.57
CA GLU A 476 -39.54 -7.44 -9.48
C GLU A 476 -40.03 -6.94 -10.84
N ALA A 477 -40.67 -7.87 -11.56
CA ALA A 477 -41.75 -7.61 -12.50
C ALA A 477 -41.48 -6.55 -13.58
N ALA A 478 -40.53 -6.83 -14.48
CA ALA A 478 -40.67 -6.41 -15.87
C ALA A 478 -41.75 -7.28 -16.56
N ASN A 479 -43.02 -6.91 -16.39
CA ASN A 479 -44.21 -7.44 -17.07
C ASN A 479 -45.06 -6.29 -17.63
#